data_AF-A0A6A0GYJ5-F1
#
_entry.id   AF-A0A6A0GYJ5-F1
#
_cell.length_a   1.000
_cell.length_b   1.000
_cell.length_c   1.000
_cell.angle_alpha   90.00
_cell.angle_beta   90.00
_cell.angle_gamma   90.00
#
_symmetry.space_group_name_H-M   'P 1'
#
loop_
_entity.id
_entity.type
_entity.pdbx_description
1 polymer ?
#
loop_
_entity_poly.entity_id
_entity_poly.type
_entity_poly.pdbx_seq_one_letter_code
_entity_poly.pdbx_strand_id
1 'polypeptide(L)' 'MARINKISEACSGLQGFFIFHSFGGGTGSGFTALLMERLSCEYAKKSKLEFAVYPSPT' A
#
# COMPACT_ATOMS: atom_id res chain seq x y z
N MET A 1 10.78 2.53 -2.60
CA MET A 1 9.91 2.96 -3.72
C MET A 1 10.40 2.57 -5.11
N ALA A 2 11.70 2.49 -5.38
CA ALA A 2 12.25 2.21 -6.73
C ALA A 2 11.58 1.06 -7.50
N ARG A 3 11.28 -0.07 -6.84
CA ARG A 3 10.63 -1.20 -7.50
C ARG A 3 9.16 -0.95 -7.86
N ILE A 4 8.42 -0.23 -7.01
CA ILE A 4 7.03 0.16 -7.28
C ILE A 4 7.00 1.15 -8.44
N ASN A 5 7.93 2.11 -8.45
CA ASN A 5 8.01 3.13 -9.51
C ASN A 5 8.33 2.50 -10.87
N LYS A 6 9.28 1.56 -10.92
CA LYS A 6 9.58 0.82 -12.15
C LYS A 6 8.36 0.06 -12.74
N ILE A 7 7.53 -0.53 -11.88
CA ILE A 7 6.32 -1.24 -12.33
C ILE A 7 5.24 -0.23 -12.77
N SER A 8 5.10 0.86 -12.03
CA SER A 8 4.17 1.96 -12.33
C SER A 8 4.48 2.61 -13.68
N GLU A 9 5.76 2.88 -13.98
CA GLU A 9 6.22 3.45 -15.26
C GLU A 9 6.00 2.50 -16.45
N ALA A 10 6.01 1.18 -16.22
CA ALA A 10 5.69 0.20 -17.25
C ALA A 10 4.19 0.15 -17.60
N CYS A 11 3.32 0.77 -16.78
CA CYS A 11 1.89 0.85 -17.02
C CYS A 11 1.52 2.17 -17.69
N SER A 12 0.85 2.12 -18.84
CA SER A 12 0.38 3.31 -19.57
C SER A 12 -0.73 4.10 -18.86
N GLY A 13 -1.39 3.48 -17.86
CA GLY A 13 -2.52 4.08 -17.15
C GLY A 13 -2.80 3.42 -15.80
N LEU A 14 -1.86 3.54 -14.86
CA LEU A 14 -2.07 3.00 -13.51
C LEU A 14 -3.33 3.60 -12.87
N GLN A 15 -4.29 2.76 -12.48
CA GLN A 15 -5.52 3.18 -11.80
C GLN A 15 -5.33 3.35 -10.29
N GLY A 16 -4.57 2.44 -9.67
CA GLY A 16 -4.39 2.41 -8.24
C GLY A 16 -3.55 1.24 -7.74
N PHE A 17 -3.50 1.12 -6.41
CA PHE A 17 -2.78 0.08 -5.69
C PHE A 17 -3.73 -0.69 -4.78
N PHE A 18 -3.54 -2.00 -4.70
CA PHE A 18 -4.13 -2.86 -3.69
C PHE A 18 -3.08 -3.19 -2.65
N ILE A 19 -3.35 -2.88 -1.39
CA ILE A 19 -2.43 -3.06 -0.26
C ILE A 19 -3.02 -4.10 0.67
N PHE A 20 -2.37 -5.25 0.78
CA PHE A 20 -2.78 -6.35 1.66
C PHE A 20 -1.84 -6.37 2.87
N HIS A 21 -2.40 -6.24 4.07
CA HIS A 21 -1.62 -6.28 5.30
C HIS A 21 -2.42 -6.83 6.47
N SER A 22 -1.76 -7.12 7.59
CA SER A 22 -2.42 -7.47 8.85
C SER A 22 -2.38 -6.29 9.81
N PHE A 23 -3.46 -6.08 10.57
CA PHE A 23 -3.49 -5.07 11.64
C PHE A 23 -2.67 -5.51 12.86
N GLY A 24 -2.65 -6.81 13.16
CA GLY A 24 -2.01 -7.36 14.36
C GLY A 24 -0.50 -7.60 14.27
N GLY A 25 0.12 -7.48 13.10
CA GLY A 25 1.57 -7.70 12.91
C GLY A 25 2.35 -6.40 12.87
N GLY A 26 3.46 -6.27 13.61
CA GLY A 26 4.24 -5.02 13.68
C GLY A 26 4.74 -4.49 12.32
N THR A 27 5.08 -5.38 11.38
CA THR A 27 5.41 -4.99 10.00
C THR A 27 4.14 -4.64 9.22
N GLY A 28 3.08 -5.42 9.35
CA GLY A 28 1.82 -5.21 8.65
C GLY A 28 1.14 -3.90 9.02
N SER A 29 1.29 -3.41 10.25
CA SER A 29 0.73 -2.13 10.69
C SER A 29 1.69 -0.97 10.48
N GLY A 30 2.93 -1.08 10.98
CA GLY A 30 3.89 0.04 10.97
C GLY A 30 4.52 0.30 9.59
N PHE A 31 5.00 -0.75 8.92
CA PHE A 31 5.63 -0.58 7.61
C PHE A 31 4.60 -0.21 6.54
N THR A 32 3.39 -0.78 6.60
CA THR A 32 2.31 -0.42 5.68
C THR A 32 1.90 1.03 5.82
N ALA A 33 1.78 1.55 7.05
CA ALA A 33 1.46 2.96 7.29
C ALA A 33 2.52 3.89 6.66
N LEU A 34 3.81 3.59 6.87
CA LEU A 34 4.91 4.35 6.25
C LEU A 34 4.89 4.26 4.72
N LEU A 35 4.60 3.07 4.18
CA LEU A 35 4.49 2.86 2.73
C LEU A 35 3.30 3.65 2.15
N MET A 36 2.17 3.67 2.85
CA MET A 36 0.97 4.39 2.44
C MET A 36 1.19 5.90 2.42
N GLU A 37 1.91 6.44 3.41
CA GLU A 37 2.30 7.85 3.44
C GLU A 37 3.13 8.21 2.20
N ARG A 38 4.15 7.41 1.89
CA ARG A 38 5.01 7.62 0.70
C ARG A 38 4.26 7.47 -0.61
N LEU A 39 3.38 6.47 -0.72
CA LEU A 39 2.49 6.29 -1.89
C LEU A 39 1.51 7.44 -2.03
N SER A 40 1.03 8.01 -0.93
CA SER A 40 0.11 9.15 -0.96
C SER A 40 0.82 10.44 -1.40
N CYS A 41 2.09 10.62 -1.07
CA CYS A 41 2.89 11.72 -1.58
C CYS A 41 3.20 11.61 -3.08
N GLU A 42 3.66 10.44 -3.55
CA GLU A 42 4.08 10.25 -4.95
C GLU A 42 2.89 10.01 -5.90
N TYR A 43 1.85 9.32 -5.43
CA TYR A 43 0.70 8.88 -6.23
C TYR A 43 -0.64 9.37 -5.64
N ALA A 44 -0.70 10.64 -5.24
CA ALA A 44 -1.87 11.25 -4.59
C ALA A 44 -3.19 11.05 -5.37
N LYS A 45 -3.14 11.14 -6.71
CA LYS A 45 -4.30 11.04 -7.61
C LYS A 45 -4.73 9.59 -7.91
N LYS A 46 -4.03 8.59 -7.38
CA LYS A 46 -4.31 7.17 -7.63
C LYS A 46 -5.05 6.55 -6.45
N SER A 47 -5.99 5.66 -6.77
CA SER A 47 -6.77 4.95 -5.76
C SER A 47 -5.88 4.00 -4.97
N LYS A 48 -6.06 3.94 -3.64
CA LYS A 48 -5.36 3.03 -2.75
C LYS A 48 -6.43 2.27 -1.99
N LEU A 49 -6.56 0.97 -2.25
CA LEU A 49 -7.52 0.11 -1.56
C LEU A 49 -6.75 -0.81 -0.62
N GLU A 50 -7.15 -0.80 0.65
CA GLU A 50 -6.50 -1.58 1.69
C GLU A 50 -7.38 -2.76 2.09
N PHE A 51 -6.76 -3.94 2.11
CA PHE A 51 -7.34 -5.17 2.62
C PHE A 51 -6.56 -5.58 3.84
N ALA A 52 -7.09 -5.17 4.99
CA ALA A 52 -6.43 -5.35 6.26
C ALA A 52 -7.08 -6.49 7.03
N VAL A 53 -6.27 -7.49 7.40
CA VAL A 53 -6.74 -8.62 8.22
C VAL A 53 -6.73 -8.19 9.68
N TYR A 54 -7.92 -8.08 10.27
CA TYR A 54 -8.08 -7.78 11.69
C TYR A 54 -7.80 -9.04 12.53
N PRO A 55 -6.99 -8.95 13.60
CA PRO A 55 -6.74 -10.09 14.46
C PRO A 55 -8.04 -10.50 15.18
N SER A 56 -8.34 -11.80 15.20
CA SER A 56 -9.50 -12.32 15.93
C SER A 56 -9.17 -12.38 17.43
N PRO A 57 -10.08 -11.92 18.31
CA PRO A 57 -9.94 -12.13 19.74
C PRO A 57 -10.36 -13.58 20.06
N THR A 58 -9.38 -14.46 20.24
CA THR A 58 -9.54 -15.70 21.01
C THR A 58 -9.08 -15.48 22.44
#